data_AF-A0A098G8B6-F1
#
_entry.id   AF-A0A098G8B6-F1
#
_cell.length_a   1.000
_cell.length_b   1.000
_cell.length_c   1.000
_cell.angle_alpha   90.00
_cell.angle_beta   90.00
_cell.angle_gamma   90.00
#
_symmetry.space_group_name_H-M   'P 1'
#
loop_
_entity.id
_entity.type
_entity.pdbx_description
1 polymer ?
#
loop_
_entity_poly.entity_id
_entity_poly.type
_entity_poly.pdbx_seq_one_letter_code
_entity_poly.pdbx_strand_id
1 'polypeptide(L)' 'MTASVASFGMLPAALATGVGTDVQRGLATIVVGGLIVSILLTLFILPTYYYRMERFYKKESKLLFGRAMQ' A
#
# COMPACT_ATOMS: atom_id res chain seq x y z
N MET A 1 -6.99 8.36 7.71
CA MET A 1 -6.68 9.76 8.09
C MET A 1 -5.50 10.30 7.30
N THR A 2 -4.29 9.73 7.42
CA THR A 2 -3.04 10.25 6.84
C THR A 2 -3.07 10.47 5.33
N ALA A 3 -3.43 9.44 4.56
CA ALA A 3 -3.43 9.51 3.10
C ALA A 3 -4.50 10.46 2.53
N SER A 4 -5.65 10.57 3.21
CA SER A 4 -6.70 11.53 2.87
C SER A 4 -6.21 12.96 3.07
N VAL A 5 -5.61 13.26 4.23
CA VAL A 5 -5.06 14.60 4.53
C VAL A 5 -3.95 14.98 3.55
N ALA A 6 -3.03 14.05 3.25
CA ALA A 6 -1.96 14.29 2.27
C ALA A 6 -2.51 14.54 0.85
N SER A 7 -3.53 13.77 0.44
CA SER A 7 -4.17 13.96 -0.88
C SER A 7 -4.87 15.31 -0.98
N PHE A 8 -5.63 15.71 0.05
CA PHE A 8 -6.29 17.02 0.08
C PHE A 8 -5.31 18.19 0.12
N GLY A 9 -4.18 18.08 0.82
CA GLY A 9 -3.15 19.12 0.86
C GLY A 9 -2.39 19.30 -0.45
N MET A 10 -2.27 18.23 -1.26
CA MET A 10 -1.54 18.27 -2.54
C MET A 10 -2.42 18.55 -3.76
N LEU A 11 -3.75 18.43 -3.64
CA LEU A 11 -4.71 18.76 -4.71
C LEU A 11 -4.48 20.15 -5.36
N PRO A 12 -4.35 21.26 -4.61
CA PRO A 12 -4.10 22.57 -5.22
C PRO A 12 -2.74 22.64 -5.93
N ALA A 13 -1.71 21.96 -5.41
CA ALA A 13 -0.40 21.88 -6.05
C ALA A 13 -0.42 21.03 -7.34
N ALA A 14 -1.24 19.99 -7.39
CA ALA A 14 -1.47 19.20 -8.62
C ALA A 14 -2.22 20.01 -9.70
N LEU A 15 -3.11 20.92 -9.28
CA LEU A 15 -3.95 21.72 -10.18
C LEU A 15 -3.36 23.10 -10.53
N ALA A 16 -2.27 23.55 -9.90
CA ALA A 16 -1.74 24.91 -10.02
C ALA A 16 -1.22 25.30 -11.41
N THR A 17 -1.94 26.11 -12.19
CA THR A 17 -1.48 26.62 -13.51
C THR A 17 -0.59 27.85 -13.37
N GLY A 18 0.71 27.74 -13.65
CA GLY A 18 1.62 28.89 -13.70
C GLY A 18 2.98 28.56 -14.33
N VAL A 19 3.70 29.57 -14.80
CA VAL A 19 5.07 29.41 -15.33
C VAL A 19 5.98 28.85 -14.23
N GLY A 20 6.65 27.73 -14.48
CA GLY A 20 7.54 27.07 -13.51
C GLY A 20 6.87 26.04 -12.60
N THR A 21 5.57 25.76 -12.77
CA THR A 21 4.81 24.79 -11.94
C THR A 21 4.87 23.35 -12.46
N ASP A 22 5.47 23.12 -13.62
CA ASP A 22 5.43 21.82 -14.32
C ASP A 22 6.00 20.68 -13.47
N VAL A 23 7.11 20.93 -12.78
CA VAL A 23 7.73 19.93 -11.88
C VAL A 23 6.87 19.69 -10.65
N GLN A 24 6.36 20.75 -10.02
CA GLN A 24 5.54 20.63 -8.80
C GLN A 24 4.24 19.89 -9.07
N ARG A 25 3.57 20.16 -10.19
CA ARG A 25 2.36 19.45 -10.61
C ARG A 25 2.61 18.00 -10.92
N GLY A 26 3.70 17.70 -11.63
CA GLY A 26 4.10 16.33 -11.93
C GLY A 26 4.30 15.52 -10.64
N LEU A 27 5.10 16.05 -9.71
CA LEU A 27 5.35 15.41 -8.42
C LEU A 27 4.07 15.27 -7.59
N ALA A 28 3.26 16.33 -7.48
CA ALA A 28 2.01 16.29 -6.71
C ALA A 28 1.01 15.27 -7.28
N THR A 29 0.90 15.17 -8.61
CA THR A 29 -0.01 14.22 -9.26
C THR A 29 0.41 12.78 -9.00
N ILE A 30 1.72 12.48 -9.08
CA ILE A 30 2.25 11.14 -8.79
C ILE A 30 1.99 10.76 -7.35
N VAL A 31 2.20 11.68 -6.39
CA VAL A 31 1.99 11.39 -4.97
C VAL A 31 0.52 11.12 -4.67
N VAL A 32 -0.41 11.96 -5.15
CA VAL A 32 -1.85 11.76 -4.92
C VAL A 32 -2.31 10.42 -5.52
N GLY A 33 -1.92 10.12 -6.77
CA GLY A 33 -2.24 8.84 -7.40
C GLY A 33 -1.63 7.65 -6.65
N GLY A 34 -0.37 7.76 -6.24
CA GLY A 34 0.35 6.73 -5.48
C GLY A 34 -0.28 6.45 -4.11
N LEU A 35 -0.80 7.47 -3.43
CA LEU A 35 -1.49 7.31 -2.16
C LEU A 35 -2.80 6.53 -2.30
N ILE A 36 -3.60 6.82 -3.33
CA ILE A 36 -4.85 6.09 -3.60
C ILE A 36 -4.52 4.60 -3.84
N VAL A 37 -3.54 4.34 -4.70
CA VAL A 37 -3.09 2.98 -5.01
C VAL A 37 -2.55 2.28 -3.76
N SER A 38 -1.75 2.96 -2.94
CA SER A 38 -1.18 2.42 -1.70
C SER A 38 -2.23 2.05 -0.66
N ILE A 39 -3.29 2.85 -0.51
CA ILE A 39 -4.43 2.51 0.38
C ILE A 39 -5.07 1.20 -0.07
N LEU A 40 -5.36 1.07 -1.37
CA LEU A 40 -5.97 -0.14 -1.92
C LEU A 40 -5.04 -1.35 -1.75
N LEU A 41 -3.75 -1.22 -2.07
CA LEU A 41 -2.78 -2.28 -1.86
C LEU A 41 -2.71 -2.69 -0.39
N THR A 42 -2.69 -1.74 0.53
CA THR A 42 -2.58 -2.05 1.96
C THR A 42 -3.84 -2.75 2.48
N LEU A 43 -5.03 -2.32 2.06
CA LEU A 43 -6.29 -2.92 2.52
C LEU A 43 -6.56 -4.29 1.90
N PHE A 44 -6.07 -4.58 0.70
CA PHE A 44 -6.37 -5.84 0.00
C PHE A 44 -5.18 -6.79 -0.07
N ILE A 45 -4.00 -6.32 -0.49
CA ILE A 45 -2.82 -7.18 -0.67
C ILE A 45 -2.26 -7.62 0.67
N LEU A 46 -2.12 -6.70 1.64
CA LEU A 46 -1.54 -7.00 2.94
C LEU A 46 -2.28 -8.13 3.68
N PRO A 47 -3.63 -8.09 3.87
CA PRO A 47 -4.33 -9.17 4.57
C PRO A 47 -4.35 -10.47 3.76
N THR A 48 -4.46 -10.38 2.43
CA THR A 48 -4.42 -11.58 1.56
C THR A 48 -3.07 -12.28 1.66
N TYR A 49 -1.98 -11.51 1.64
CA TYR A 49 -0.63 -12.02 1.76
C TYR A 49 -0.38 -12.59 3.15
N TYR A 50 -0.80 -11.88 4.20
CA TYR A 50 -0.67 -12.34 5.58
C TYR A 50 -1.42 -13.66 5.81
N TYR A 51 -2.67 -13.75 5.37
CA TYR A 51 -3.47 -14.97 5.48
C TYR A 51 -2.84 -16.15 4.73
N ARG A 52 -2.28 -15.88 3.55
CA ARG A 52 -1.58 -16.91 2.78
C ARG A 52 -0.32 -17.37 3.51
N MET A 53 0.47 -16.45 4.07
CA MET A 53 1.67 -16.76 4.85
C MET A 53 1.34 -17.54 6.12
N GLU A 54 0.32 -17.15 6.89
CA GLU A 54 -0.11 -17.88 8.09
C GLU A 54 -0.46 -19.34 7.74
N ARG A 55 -1.18 -19.55 6.64
CA ARG A 55 -1.51 -20.90 6.16
C ARG A 55 -0.28 -21.72 5.78
N PHE A 56 0.74 -21.11 5.19
CA PHE A 56 2.00 -21.80 4.88
C PHE A 56 2.76 -22.20 6.16
N TYR A 57 2.90 -21.28 7.12
CA TYR A 57 3.59 -21.53 8.39
C TYR A 57 2.89 -22.62 9.23
N LYS A 58 1.54 -22.60 9.31
CA LYS A 58 0.78 -23.66 10.00
C LYS A 58 0.96 -25.03 9.36
N LYS A 59 1.14 -25.09 8.04
CA LYS A 59 1.30 -26.36 7.31
C LYS A 59 2.65 -27.00 7.63
N GLU A 60 3.73 -26.23 7.63
CA GLU A 60 5.07 -26.73 7.95
C GLU A 60 5.19 -27.18 9.41
N SER A 61 4.62 -26.44 10.36
CA SER A 61 4.66 -26.82 11.78
C SER A 61 3.92 -28.14 12.05
N LYS A 62 2.74 -28.35 11.43
CA LYS A 62 2.01 -29.63 11.53
C LYS A 62 2.77 -30.81 10.92
N LEU A 63 3.48 -30.59 9.81
CA LEU A 63 4.27 -31.61 9.13
C LEU A 63 5.50 -32.05 9.95
N LEU A 64 6.15 -31.10 10.61
CA LEU A 64 7.28 -31.38 11.50
C LEU A 64 6.85 -32.11 12.77
N PHE A 65 5.76 -31.66 13.41
CA PHE A 65 5.26 -32.30 14.64
C PHE A 65 4.69 -33.71 14.39
N GLY A 66 4.01 -33.91 13.25
CA GLY A 66 3.51 -35.23 12.85
C GLY A 66 4.63 -36.25 12.59
N ARG A 67 5.81 -35.79 12.16
CA ARG A 67 7.01 -36.61 12.00
C ARG A 67 7.77 -36.87 13.31
N ALA A 68 7.60 -36.02 14.32
CA ALA A 68 8.25 -36.19 15.63
C ALA A 68 7.47 -37.11 16.58
N MET A 69 6.21 -37.43 16.26
CA MET A 69 5.32 -38.28 17.06
C MET A 69 5.13 -39.69 16.46
N GLN A 70 5.75 -39.96 15.30
CA GLN A 70 5.90 -41.29 14.71
C GLN A 70 7.32 -41.79 14.92
#